data_AF-A0A3D1ZD86-F1
#
_entry.id   AF-A0A3D1ZD86-F1
#
_cell.length_a   1.000
_cell.length_b   1.000
_cell.length_c   1.000
_cell.angle_alpha   90.00
_cell.angle_beta   90.00
_cell.angle_gamma   90.00
#
_symmetry.space_group_name_H-M   'P 1'
#
loop_
_entity.id
_entity.type
_entity.pdbx_description
1 polymer ?
#
loop_
_entity_poly.entity_id
_entity_poly.type
_entity_poly.pdbx_seq_one_letter_code
_entity_poly.pdbx_strand_id
1 'polypeptide(L)' 'MIYLIHGEDDVSVEETVAAMKADAGPAELRDVNVTVLEANSLTPEELAAAAFTIPFMADRRLVIVRGL' A
#
# COMPACT_ATOMS: atom_id res chain seq x y z
N MET A 1 -4.87 -10.24 0.33
CA MET A 1 -4.13 -10.53 -0.91
C MET A 1 -2.78 -9.83 -0.81
N ILE A 2 -1.70 -10.46 -1.25
CA ILE A 2 -0.33 -9.92 -1.13
C ILE A 2 0.29 -9.90 -2.53
N TYR A 3 0.95 -8.81 -2.86
CA TYR A 3 1.68 -8.62 -4.12
C TYR A 3 3.15 -8.33 -3.80
N LEU A 4 4.05 -8.91 -4.59
CA LEU A 4 5.48 -8.57 -4.59
C LEU A 4 5.80 -7.96 -5.95
N ILE A 5 6.14 -6.68 -5.95
CA ILE A 5 6.56 -5.96 -7.14
C ILE A 5 8.07 -5.80 -7.05
N HIS A 6 8.80 -6.31 -8.03
CA HIS A 6 10.27 -6.27 -8.07
C HIS A 6 10.77 -6.05 -9.49
N GLY A 7 11.94 -5.43 -9.64
CA GLY A 7 12.57 -5.12 -10.92
C GLY A 7 13.48 -3.91 -10.81
N GLU A 8 14.32 -3.70 -11.83
CA GLU A 8 15.21 -2.52 -11.92
C GLU A 8 14.53 -1.30 -12.58
N ASP A 9 13.34 -1.50 -13.14
CA ASP A 9 12.55 -0.44 -13.77
C ASP A 9 11.66 0.25 -12.74
N ASP A 10 12.23 1.25 -12.06
CA ASP A 10 11.54 2.06 -11.06
C ASP A 10 10.27 2.73 -11.61
N VAL A 11 10.25 3.09 -12.90
CA VAL A 11 9.08 3.75 -13.51
C VAL A 11 7.91 2.79 -13.55
N SER A 12 8.12 1.57 -14.05
CA SER A 12 7.09 0.53 -14.10
C SER A 12 6.58 0.14 -12.70
N VAL A 13 7.47 0.13 -11.69
CA VAL A 13 7.08 -0.10 -10.29
C VAL A 13 6.14 1.01 -9.79
N GLU A 14 6.51 2.28 -9.99
CA GLU A 14 5.69 3.40 -9.57
C GLU A 14 4.34 3.47 -10.30
N GLU A 15 4.31 3.17 -11.60
CA GLU A 15 3.06 3.10 -12.37
C GLU A 15 2.12 2.01 -11.85
N THR A 16 2.66 0.83 -11.53
CA THR A 16 1.89 -0.27 -10.95
C THR A 16 1.32 0.11 -9.58
N VAL A 17 2.13 0.74 -8.72
CA VAL A 17 1.69 1.21 -7.40
C VAL A 17 0.64 2.31 -7.53
N ALA A 18 0.78 3.22 -8.49
CA ALA A 18 -0.20 4.27 -8.76
C ALA A 18 -1.55 3.68 -9.21
N ALA A 19 -1.54 2.66 -10.07
CA ALA A 19 -2.75 1.95 -10.48
C ALA A 19 -3.43 1.26 -9.30
N MET A 20 -2.68 0.62 -8.41
CA MET A 20 -3.21 0.01 -7.18
C MET A 20 -3.85 1.03 -6.24
N LYS A 21 -3.22 2.21 -6.06
CA LYS A 21 -3.80 3.31 -5.28
C LYS A 21 -5.09 3.83 -5.91
N ALA A 22 -5.17 3.88 -7.24
CA ALA A 22 -6.36 4.31 -7.94
C ALA A 22 -7.55 3.33 -7.75
N ASP A 23 -7.27 2.03 -7.67
CA ASP A 23 -8.25 0.96 -7.42
C ASP A 23 -8.64 0.83 -5.93
N ALA A 24 -7.88 1.43 -5.01
CA ALA A 24 -8.14 1.33 -3.57
C ALA A 24 -9.41 2.07 -3.10
N GLY A 25 -10.01 2.91 -3.94
CA GLY A 25 -11.28 3.58 -3.66
C GLY A 25 -11.44 4.95 -4.35
N PRO A 26 -12.52 5.68 -4.03
CA PRO A 26 -12.76 7.04 -4.51
C PRO A 26 -11.61 7.98 -4.15
N ALA A 27 -11.30 8.95 -5.02
CA ALA A 27 -10.16 9.86 -4.84
C ALA A 27 -10.14 10.54 -3.45
N GLU A 28 -11.31 10.92 -2.94
CA GLU A 28 -11.52 11.58 -1.64
C GLU A 28 -11.17 10.68 -0.44
N LEU A 29 -11.17 9.36 -0.62
CA LEU A 29 -10.99 8.37 0.45
C LEU A 29 -9.68 7.56 0.31
N ARG A 30 -8.89 7.79 -0.75
CA ARG A 30 -7.63 7.05 -0.98
C ARG A 30 -6.62 7.33 0.13
N ASP A 31 -6.39 8.59 0.46
CA ASP A 31 -5.32 8.97 1.38
C ASP A 31 -5.52 8.39 2.79
N VAL A 32 -6.77 8.26 3.24
CA VAL A 32 -7.08 7.65 4.55
C VAL A 32 -7.00 6.13 4.52
N ASN A 33 -7.17 5.50 3.35
CA ASN A 33 -7.16 4.05 3.17
C ASN A 33 -5.83 3.49 2.62
N VAL A 34 -4.88 4.35 2.29
CA VAL A 34 -3.53 3.98 1.83
C VAL A 34 -2.51 4.25 2.93
N THR A 35 -1.56 3.34 3.13
CA THR A 35 -0.40 3.58 4.01
C THR A 35 0.86 3.07 3.36
N VAL A 36 1.92 3.88 3.46
CA VAL A 36 3.25 3.57 2.91
C VAL A 36 4.21 3.43 4.08
N LEU A 37 4.95 2.33 4.10
CA LEU A 37 5.92 1.97 5.13
C LEU A 37 7.28 1.68 4.46
N GLU A 38 8.38 1.93 5.17
CA GLU A 38 9.74 1.61 4.72
C GLU A 38 10.23 0.34 5.41
N ALA A 39 10.73 -0.63 4.66
CA ALA A 39 11.11 -1.95 5.18
C ALA A 39 12.28 -1.89 6.16
N ASN A 40 13.16 -0.88 6.05
CA ASN A 40 14.38 -0.80 6.87
C ASN A 40 14.13 -0.70 8.38
N SER A 41 12.96 -0.22 8.79
CA SER A 41 12.57 0.01 10.18
C SER A 41 11.23 -0.65 10.52
N LEU A 42 10.67 -1.44 9.60
CA LEU A 42 9.34 -2.01 9.75
C LEU A 42 9.36 -3.23 10.65
N THR A 43 8.55 -3.20 11.70
CA THR A 43 8.27 -4.39 12.51
C THR A 43 7.06 -5.17 11.99
N PRO A 44 6.99 -6.50 12.23
CA PRO A 44 5.80 -7.29 11.93
C PRO A 44 4.53 -6.74 12.59
N GLU A 45 4.65 -6.20 13.80
CA GLU A 45 3.55 -5.61 14.57
C GLU A 45 3.00 -4.34 13.90
N GLU A 46 3.87 -3.44 13.43
CA GLU A 46 3.45 -2.24 12.69
C GLU A 46 2.79 -2.59 11.36
N LEU A 47 3.34 -3.57 10.63
CA LEU A 47 2.74 -4.05 9.40
C LEU A 47 1.35 -4.62 9.65
N ALA A 48 1.20 -5.46 10.68
CA ALA A 48 -0.08 -6.05 11.06
C ALA A 48 -1.09 -4.96 11.47
N ALA A 49 -0.67 -3.97 12.26
CA ALA A 49 -1.53 -2.86 12.65
C ALA A 49 -2.04 -2.08 11.43
N ALA A 50 -1.16 -1.77 10.47
CA ALA A 50 -1.54 -1.05 9.25
C ALA A 50 -2.48 -1.88 8.35
N ALA A 51 -2.19 -3.17 8.18
CA ALA A 51 -2.89 -4.06 7.24
C ALA A 51 -4.25 -4.54 7.76
N PHE A 52 -4.41 -4.71 9.08
CA PHE A 52 -5.67 -5.15 9.69
C PHE A 52 -6.57 -4.01 10.15
N THR A 53 -6.15 -2.75 9.96
CA THR A 53 -7.03 -1.60 10.15
C THR A 53 -8.20 -1.67 9.16
N ILE A 54 -9.43 -1.59 9.69
CA ILE A 54 -10.65 -1.60 8.90
C ILE A 54 -10.65 -0.38 7.96
N PRO A 55 -10.90 -0.56 6.65
CA PRO A 55 -10.98 0.57 5.73
C PRO A 55 -12.09 1.56 6.12
N PHE A 56 -11.81 2.86 5.97
CA PHE A 56 -12.76 3.93 6.22
C PHE A 56 -13.62 4.20 4.98
N MET A 57 -14.91 3.89 5.06
CA MET A 57 -15.90 4.12 3.99
C MET A 57 -15.48 3.58 2.61
N ALA A 58 -14.70 2.50 2.57
CA ALA A 58 -14.20 1.87 1.37
C ALA A 58 -14.20 0.34 1.53
N ASP A 59 -14.07 -0.38 0.42
CA ASP A 59 -14.07 -1.85 0.43
C ASP A 59 -12.68 -2.44 0.71
N ARG A 60 -11.61 -1.63 0.62
CA ARG A 60 -10.22 -2.10 0.64
C ARG A 60 -9.29 -1.17 1.41
N ARG A 61 -8.30 -1.78 2.08
CA ARG A 61 -7.15 -1.13 2.73
C ARG A 61 -5.92 -1.46 1.90
N LEU A 62 -5.17 -0.45 1.48
CA LEU A 62 -3.91 -0.65 0.75
C LEU A 62 -2.72 -0.30 1.65
N VAL A 63 -1.86 -1.27 1.91
CA VAL A 63 -0.59 -1.07 2.61
C VAL A 63 0.54 -1.38 1.64
N ILE A 64 1.45 -0.43 1.49
CA ILE A 64 2.62 -0.49 0.60
C ILE A 64 3.85 -0.50 1.47
N VAL A 65 4.75 -1.46 1.22
CA VAL A 65 6.06 -1.54 1.88
C VAL A 65 7.13 -1.30 0.82
N ARG A 66 7.99 -0.31 1.03
CA ARG A 66 9.08 0.07 0.13
C ARG A 66 10.43 -0.41 0.65
N GLY A 67 11.37 -0.65 -0.25
CA GLY A 67 12.75 -1.00 0.09
C GLY A 67 12.94 -2.39 0.71
N LEU A 68 12.07 -3.34 0.34
CA LEU A 68 12.11 -4.75 0.76
C LEU A 68 13.30 -5.51 0.16
#